data_AF-A0A7D9HT34-F1
#
_entry.id   AF-A0A7D9HT34-F1
#
_cell.length_a   1.000
_cell.length_b   1.000
_cell.length_c   1.000
_cell.angle_alpha   90.00
_cell.angle_beta   90.00
_cell.angle_gamma   90.00
#
_symmetry.space_group_name_H-M   'P 1'
#
loop_
_entity.id
_entity.type
_entity.pdbx_description
1 polymer ?
#
loop_
_entity_poly.entity_id
_entity_poly.type
_entity_poly.pdbx_seq_one_letter_code
_entity_poly.pdbx_strand_id
1 'polypeptide(L)'
;MPTSLLGAYGATKAGMIKFSESLQIEYANKGIIVQCVMPLFVATKMSGKKPALFCPTPDDYVRSVLKKVGVTLKCHGYWPHELQAFVYNGLLPRWLVAKLAAKATKGMREGKLRGGNEKKKS
;
A
#
# COMPACT_ATOMS: atom_id res chain seq x y z
N MET A 1 5.50 2.31 8.01
CA MET A 1 4.64 3.06 8.95
C MET A 1 4.02 2.07 9.93
N PRO A 2 3.96 2.37 11.24
CA PRO A 2 3.28 1.51 12.20
C PRO A 2 1.77 1.54 11.94
N THR A 3 1.19 0.38 11.63
CA THR A 3 -0.25 0.22 11.43
C THR A 3 -0.87 -0.35 12.71
N SER A 4 -1.29 0.53 13.64
CA SER A 4 -2.11 0.11 14.77
C SER A 4 -3.32 -0.68 14.25
N LEU A 5 -3.61 -1.85 14.81
CA LEU A 5 -4.67 -2.80 14.41
C LEU A 5 -4.38 -3.69 13.17
N LEU A 6 -3.38 -3.38 12.35
CA LEU A 6 -2.95 -4.22 11.22
C LEU A 6 -1.45 -4.57 11.35
N GLY A 7 -0.99 -4.82 12.57
CA GLY A 7 0.42 -5.05 12.87
C GLY A 7 1.01 -6.25 12.15
N ALA A 8 0.34 -7.40 12.21
CA ALA A 8 0.77 -8.62 11.50
C ALA A 8 0.84 -8.40 9.99
N TYR A 9 -0.18 -7.79 9.40
CA TYR A 9 -0.19 -7.44 7.97
C TYR A 9 0.98 -6.52 7.60
N GLY A 10 1.19 -5.45 8.38
CA GLY A 10 2.29 -4.51 8.18
C GLY A 10 3.67 -5.19 8.29
N ALA A 11 3.85 -6.06 9.28
CA ALA A 11 5.07 -6.83 9.48
C ALA A 11 5.35 -7.78 8.30
N THR A 12 4.34 -8.55 7.86
CA THR A 12 4.46 -9.44 6.70
C THR A 12 4.82 -8.65 5.44
N LYS A 13 4.14 -7.53 5.17
CA LYS A 13 4.42 -6.71 3.99
C LYS A 13 5.81 -6.07 4.05
N ALA A 14 6.26 -5.61 5.21
CA ALA A 14 7.62 -5.12 5.42
C ALA A 14 8.66 -6.21 5.19
N GLY A 15 8.41 -7.43 5.68
CA GLY A 15 9.25 -8.60 5.45
C GLY A 15 9.35 -8.95 3.98
N MET A 16 8.24 -8.97 3.25
CA MET A 16 8.24 -9.23 1.80
C MET A 16 9.05 -8.20 1.01
N ILE A 17 8.99 -6.92 1.40
CA ILE A 17 9.79 -5.87 0.75
C ILE A 17 11.28 -6.18 0.88
N LYS A 18 11.73 -6.51 2.10
CA LYS A 18 13.14 -6.85 2.34
C LYS A 18 13.56 -8.15 1.67
N PHE A 19 12.69 -9.15 1.68
CA PHE A 19 12.92 -10.41 0.99
C PHE A 19 13.10 -10.22 -0.52
N SER A 20 12.24 -9.43 -1.17
CA SER A 20 12.38 -9.10 -2.59
C SER A 20 13.65 -8.30 -2.88
N GLU A 21 14.05 -7.37 -2.00
CA GLU A 21 15.31 -6.62 -2.12
C GLU A 21 16.52 -7.58 -2.09
N SER A 22 16.54 -8.56 -1.18
CA SER A 22 17.61 -9.56 -1.12
C SER A 22 17.68 -10.42 -2.38
N LEU A 23 16.53 -10.90 -2.88
CA LEU A 23 16.47 -11.68 -4.12
C LEU A 23 16.96 -10.88 -5.33
N GLN A 24 16.60 -9.60 -5.43
CA GLN A 24 17.10 -8.76 -6.51
C GLN A 24 18.63 -8.70 -6.54
N ILE A 25 19.28 -8.61 -5.38
CA ILE A 25 20.75 -8.56 -5.30
C ILE A 25 21.36 -9.89 -5.72
N GLU A 26 20.82 -11.01 -5.21
CA GLU A 26 21.32 -12.35 -5.52
C GLU A 26 21.19 -12.72 -7.01
N TYR A 27 20.09 -12.30 -7.63
CA TYR A 27 19.79 -12.64 -9.02
C TYR A 27 20.17 -11.55 -10.03
N ALA A 28 20.73 -10.41 -9.58
CA ALA A 28 21.18 -9.32 -10.45
C ALA A 28 22.18 -9.81 -11.51
N ASN A 29 23.14 -10.65 -11.09
CA ASN A 29 24.17 -11.21 -11.96
C ASN A 29 23.64 -12.25 -12.97
N LYS A 30 22.40 -12.72 -12.79
CA LYS A 30 21.72 -13.68 -13.68
C LYS A 30 20.77 -12.99 -14.67
N GLY A 31 20.72 -11.64 -14.67
CA GLY A 31 19.84 -10.87 -15.53
C GLY A 31 18.35 -10.94 -15.16
N ILE A 32 18.02 -11.43 -13.96
CA ILE A 32 16.62 -11.52 -13.51
C ILE A 32 16.27 -10.26 -12.70
N ILE A 33 15.14 -9.65 -13.04
CA ILE A 33 14.63 -8.45 -12.36
C ILE A 33 13.50 -8.86 -11.42
N VAL A 34 13.72 -8.64 -10.13
CA VAL A 34 12.77 -8.81 -9.03
C VAL A 34 12.34 -7.43 -8.55
N GLN A 35 11.15 -6.99 -8.96
CA GLN A 35 10.57 -5.71 -8.54
C GLN A 35 9.54 -5.91 -7.44
N CYS A 36 9.66 -5.17 -6.34
CA CYS A 36 8.65 -5.12 -5.29
C CYS A 36 7.76 -3.88 -5.46
N VAL A 37 6.45 -4.12 -5.61
CA VAL A 37 5.47 -3.05 -5.78
C VAL A 37 4.65 -2.90 -4.50
N MET A 38 4.59 -1.67 -3.99
CA MET A 38 3.86 -1.33 -2.76
C MET A 38 2.66 -0.44 -3.11
N PRO A 39 1.53 -1.03 -3.53
CA PRO A 39 0.32 -0.27 -3.76
C PRO A 39 -0.15 0.40 -2.47
N LEU A 40 -0.54 1.67 -2.59
CA LEU A 40 -1.43 2.30 -1.62
C LEU A 40 -2.86 1.81 -1.91
N PHE A 41 -3.90 2.57 -1.55
CA PHE A 41 -5.26 2.14 -1.80
C PHE A 41 -5.56 2.03 -3.30
N VAL A 42 -6.12 0.90 -3.72
CA VAL A 42 -6.61 0.65 -5.09
C VAL A 42 -8.08 0.22 -4.99
N ALA A 43 -8.93 0.69 -5.89
CA ALA A 43 -10.38 0.46 -5.90
C ALA A 43 -10.72 -0.99 -6.28
N THR A 44 -10.39 -1.92 -5.38
CA THR A 44 -10.67 -3.35 -5.48
C THR A 44 -11.82 -3.73 -4.55
N LYS A 45 -12.42 -4.90 -4.81
CA LYS A 45 -13.43 -5.52 -3.91
C LYS A 45 -12.90 -5.70 -2.47
N MET A 46 -11.58 -5.87 -2.30
CA MET A 46 -10.92 -5.96 -0.99
C MET A 46 -10.87 -4.61 -0.26
N SER A 47 -10.67 -3.51 -1.00
CA SER A 47 -10.65 -2.16 -0.42
C SER A 47 -12.03 -1.62 -0.09
N GLY A 48 -13.06 -2.05 -0.83
CA GLY A 48 -14.42 -1.50 -0.74
C GLY A 48 -14.52 -0.01 -1.07
N LYS A 49 -13.51 0.58 -1.73
CA LYS A 49 -13.45 2.00 -2.07
C LYS A 49 -13.89 2.27 -3.50
N LYS A 50 -14.50 3.44 -3.71
CA LYS A 50 -14.83 3.95 -5.05
C LYS A 50 -13.56 4.45 -5.75
N PRO A 51 -13.49 4.36 -7.09
CA PRO A 51 -12.40 4.95 -7.87
C PRO A 51 -12.25 6.45 -7.56
N ALA A 52 -11.03 6.89 -7.29
CA ALA A 52 -10.70 8.29 -7.02
C ALA A 52 -9.23 8.57 -7.40
N LEU A 53 -8.83 9.84 -7.41
CA LEU A 53 -7.47 10.25 -7.79
C LEU A 53 -6.36 9.53 -6.98
N PHE A 54 -6.58 9.29 -5.68
CA PHE A 54 -5.65 8.56 -4.81
C PHE A 54 -6.02 7.07 -4.65
N CYS A 55 -7.03 6.61 -5.38
CA CYS A 55 -7.55 5.24 -5.32
C CYS A 55 -7.88 4.78 -6.76
N PRO A 56 -6.87 4.52 -7.59
CA PRO A 56 -7.05 4.17 -9.00
C PRO A 56 -7.81 2.86 -9.16
N THR A 57 -8.33 2.63 -10.36
CA THR A 57 -8.85 1.31 -10.74
C THR A 57 -7.70 0.29 -10.81
N PRO A 58 -7.98 -1.01 -10.65
CA PRO A 58 -6.95 -2.05 -10.76
C PRO A 58 -6.25 -2.04 -12.12
N ASP A 59 -7.01 -1.85 -13.21
CA ASP A 59 -6.46 -1.87 -14.57
C ASP A 59 -5.51 -0.69 -14.83
N ASP A 60 -5.88 0.50 -14.36
CA ASP A 60 -5.02 1.69 -14.51
C ASP A 60 -3.76 1.59 -13.64
N TYR A 61 -3.90 1.02 -12.45
CA TYR A 61 -2.78 0.75 -11.56
C TYR A 61 -1.80 -0.25 -12.18
N VAL A 62 -2.29 -1.36 -12.73
CA VAL A 62 -1.43 -2.35 -13.40
C VAL A 62 -0.75 -1.75 -14.62
N ARG A 63 -1.48 -0.97 -15.44
CA ARG A 63 -0.90 -0.25 -16.59
C ARG A 63 0.22 0.70 -16.17
N SER A 64 0.09 1.41 -15.06
CA SER A 64 1.13 2.32 -14.58
C SER A 64 2.35 1.59 -14.00
N VAL A 65 2.12 0.46 -13.31
CA VAL A 65 3.19 -0.40 -12.76
C VAL A 65 4.01 -1.02 -13.89
N LEU A 66 3.35 -1.58 -14.91
CA LEU A 66 4.03 -2.25 -16.02
C LEU A 66 4.96 -1.30 -16.78
N LYS A 67 4.60 -0.03 -16.91
CA LYS A 67 5.47 1.00 -17.51
C LYS A 67 6.74 1.29 -16.70
N LYS A 68 6.79 0.90 -15.43
CA LYS A 68 7.92 1.13 -14.50
C LYS A 68 8.77 -0.11 -14.27
N VAL A 69 8.42 -1.25 -14.86
CA VAL A 69 9.22 -2.48 -14.78
C VAL A 69 10.59 -2.22 -15.41
N GLY A 70 11.66 -2.59 -14.70
CA GLY A 70 13.04 -2.38 -15.16
C GLY A 70 13.64 -1.00 -14.88
N VAL A 71 12.85 0.00 -14.48
CA VAL A 71 13.35 1.36 -14.16
C VAL A 71 13.70 1.49 -12.67
N THR A 72 12.94 0.82 -11.80
CA THR A 72 13.08 0.96 -10.35
C THR A 72 12.78 -0.35 -9.66
N LEU A 73 13.61 -0.72 -8.67
CA LEU A 73 13.46 -1.99 -7.94
C LEU A 73 12.33 -1.94 -6.90
N LYS A 74 11.99 -0.73 -6.43
CA LYS A 74 10.97 -0.48 -5.40
C LYS A 74 10.13 0.72 -5.76
N CYS A 75 8.86 0.50 -6.10
CA CYS A 75 7.97 1.59 -6.47
C CYS A 75 6.58 1.43 -5.87
N HIS A 76 5.85 2.54 -5.82
CA HIS A 76 4.41 2.54 -5.52
C HIS A 76 3.56 2.34 -6.78
N GLY A 77 4.19 2.28 -7.97
CA GLY A 77 3.54 1.93 -9.22
C GLY A 77 2.70 3.03 -9.88
N TYR A 78 2.16 3.97 -9.10
CA TYR A 78 1.24 5.01 -9.56
C TYR A 78 1.71 6.40 -9.09
N TRP A 79 1.68 7.40 -9.98
CA TRP A 79 2.29 8.71 -9.69
C TRP A 79 1.64 9.45 -8.50
N PRO A 80 0.29 9.52 -8.39
CA PRO A 80 -0.37 10.06 -7.18
C PRO A 80 -0.01 9.32 -5.89
N HIS A 81 0.26 8.02 -5.98
CA HIS A 81 0.71 7.21 -4.85
C HIS A 81 2.16 7.54 -4.44
N GLU A 82 3.03 7.82 -5.40
CA GLU A 82 4.39 8.30 -5.13
C GLU A 82 4.39 9.67 -4.47
N LEU A 83 3.58 10.61 -4.96
CA LEU A 83 3.40 11.91 -4.33
C LEU A 83 2.89 11.76 -2.89
N GLN A 84 1.90 10.91 -2.68
CA GLN A 84 1.35 10.62 -1.35
C GLN A 84 2.42 10.03 -0.42
N ALA A 85 3.24 9.09 -0.90
CA ALA A 85 4.33 8.52 -0.13
C ALA A 85 5.42 9.56 0.18
N PHE A 86 5.74 10.44 -0.76
CA PHE A 86 6.69 11.54 -0.58
C PHE A 86 6.23 12.52 0.49
N VAL A 87 4.96 12.95 0.45
CA VAL A 87 4.40 13.86 1.46
C VAL A 87 4.43 13.22 2.84
N TYR A 88 4.02 11.95 2.97
CA TYR A 88 4.00 11.29 4.27
C TYR A 88 5.39 10.97 4.82
N ASN A 89 6.36 10.61 3.99
CA ASN A 89 7.69 10.22 4.48
C ASN A 89 8.69 11.39 4.52
N GLY A 90 8.52 12.41 3.69
CA GLY A 90 9.47 13.50 3.51
C GLY A 90 9.05 14.82 4.18
N LEU A 91 7.76 15.17 4.16
CA LEU A 91 7.29 16.48 4.63
C LEU A 91 6.68 16.45 6.04
N LEU A 92 6.07 15.33 6.44
CA LEU A 92 5.34 15.24 7.70
C LEU A 92 6.19 14.59 8.81
N PRO A 93 6.21 15.18 10.03
CA PRO A 93 6.85 14.55 11.18
C PRO A 93 6.26 13.17 11.50
N ARG A 94 7.11 12.21 11.88
CA ARG A 94 6.73 10.81 12.14
C ARG A 94 5.56 10.66 13.12
N TRP A 95 5.49 11.50 14.15
CA TRP A 95 4.41 11.47 15.14
C TRP A 95 3.05 11.84 14.55
N LEU A 96 3.03 12.78 13.59
CA LEU A 96 1.81 13.25 12.95
C LEU A 96 1.29 12.18 11.99
N VAL A 97 2.18 11.58 11.20
CA VAL A 97 1.87 10.45 10.33
C VAL A 97 1.32 9.27 11.14
N ALA A 98 1.93 8.97 12.29
CA ALA A 98 1.46 7.91 13.19
C ALA A 98 0.04 8.19 13.73
N LYS A 99 -0.25 9.43 14.16
CA LYS A 99 -1.60 9.82 14.60
C LYS A 99 -2.64 9.72 13.48
N LEU A 100 -2.30 10.17 12.28
CA LEU A 100 -3.19 10.09 11.11
C LEU A 100 -3.48 8.63 10.72
N ALA A 101 -2.45 7.79 10.69
CA ALA A 101 -2.59 6.36 10.42
C ALA A 101 -3.43 5.64 11.49
N ALA A 102 -3.24 5.98 12.77
CA ALA A 102 -4.04 5.44 13.87
C ALA A 102 -5.52 5.85 13.77
N LYS A 103 -5.79 7.12 13.44
CA LYS A 103 -7.16 7.61 13.22
C LYS A 103 -7.83 6.91 12.03
N ALA A 104 -7.12 6.74 10.92
CA ALA A 104 -7.64 6.09 9.72
C ALA A 104 -7.95 4.60 9.95
N THR A 105 -7.07 3.86 10.63
CA THR A 105 -7.27 2.44 10.95
C THR A 105 -8.43 2.24 11.94
N LYS A 106 -8.57 3.12 12.94
CA LYS A 106 -9.71 3.10 13.88
C LYS A 106 -11.05 3.33 13.16
N GLY A 107 -11.15 4.35 12.31
CA GLY A 107 -12.37 4.63 11.55
C GLY A 107 -12.77 3.51 10.60
N MET A 108 -11.80 2.83 9.98
CA MET A 108 -12.06 1.67 9.12
C MET A 108 -12.62 0.46 9.90
N ARG A 109 -12.18 0.25 11.14
CA ARG A 109 -12.70 -0.79 12.03
C ARG A 109 -14.12 -0.47 12.48
N GLU A 110 -14.37 0.76 12.91
CA GLU A 110 -15.70 1.21 13.33
C GLU A 110 -16.72 1.05 12.20
N GLY A 111 -16.35 1.39 10.96
CA GLY A 111 -17.18 1.14 9.78
C GLY A 111 -17.47 -0.35 9.53
N LYS A 112 -16.47 -1.23 9.66
CA LYS A 112 -16.65 -2.69 9.53
C LYS A 112 -17.54 -3.28 10.63
N LEU A 113 -17.38 -2.85 11.88
CA LEU A 113 -18.22 -3.30 13.00
C LEU A 113 -19.68 -2.86 12.82
N ARG A 114 -19.90 -1.62 12.34
CA ARG A 114 -21.25 -1.10 12.09
C ARG A 114 -21.95 -1.88 10.96
N GLY A 115 -21.27 -2.12 9.85
CA GLY A 115 -21.81 -2.91 8.74
C GLY A 115 -22.01 -4.40 9.08
N GLY A 116 -21.20 -4.95 9.99
CA GLY A 116 -21.39 -6.31 10.52
C GLY A 116 -22.63 -6.44 11.42
N ASN A 117 -22.90 -5.42 12.24
CA ASN A 117 -24.10 -5.38 13.09
C ASN A 117 -25.38 -5.16 12.29
N GLU A 118 -25.34 -4.37 11.20
CA GLU A 118 -26.48 -4.18 10.29
C GLU A 118 -26.83 -5.49 9.55
N LYS A 119 -25.83 -6.25 9.11
CA LYS A 119 -26.04 -7.57 8.46
C LYS A 119 -26.52 -8.68 9.40
N LYS A 120 -26.30 -8.54 10.71
CA LYS A 120 -26.82 -9.49 11.73
C LYS A 120 -28.27 -9.20 12.14
N LYS A 121 -28.78 -8.00 11.83
CA LYS A 121 -30.16 -7.58 12.15
C LYS A 121 -31.13 -7.75 10.98
N SER A 122 -30.62 -8.02 9.77
CA SER A 122 -31.40 -8.39 8.57
C SER A 122 -31.40 -9.88 8.38
#